data_AF-A0A3N2D9V8-F1
#
_entry.id   AF-A0A3N2D9V8-F1
#
_cell.length_a   1.000
_cell.length_b   1.000
_cell.length_c   1.000
_cell.angle_alpha   90.00
_cell.angle_beta   90.00
_cell.angle_gamma   90.00
#
_symmetry.space_group_name_H-M   'P 1'
#
loop_
_entity.id
_entity.type
_entity.pdbx_description
1 polymer ?
#
loop_
_entity_poly.entity_id
_entity_poly.type
_entity_poly.pdbx_seq_one_letter_code
_entity_poly.pdbx_strand_id
1 'polypeptide(L)'
;MVPERARDARVVLDSLAIITVTSATHDDAARLEPAELRSLDAVHLAVAVELGDSLGGLVTYDHRLAEAAASYGIEVVAPRWSARGAARGPGFFPVPAGGGPGPVR
;
A
#
# COMPACT_ATOMS: atom_id res chain seq x y z
N MET A 1 -7.55 -26.58 5.05
CA MET A 1 -8.24 -25.55 4.23
C MET A 1 -9.47 -26.22 3.62
N VAL A 2 -10.66 -25.63 3.71
CA VAL A 2 -11.88 -26.21 3.09
C VAL A 2 -11.76 -26.10 1.56
N PRO A 3 -11.94 -27.17 0.76
CA PRO A 3 -11.65 -27.19 -0.67
C PRO A 3 -12.35 -26.10 -1.48
N GLU A 4 -13.57 -25.75 -1.10
CA GLU A 4 -14.40 -24.73 -1.76
C GLU A 4 -13.74 -23.35 -1.68
N ARG A 5 -13.13 -23.01 -0.53
CA ARG A 5 -12.43 -21.73 -0.36
C ARG A 5 -11.19 -21.60 -1.25
N ALA A 6 -10.51 -22.71 -1.53
CA ALA A 6 -9.35 -22.70 -2.42
C ALA A 6 -9.78 -22.46 -3.88
N ARG A 7 -10.92 -23.02 -4.29
CA ARG A 7 -11.52 -22.76 -5.60
C ARG A 7 -11.97 -21.31 -5.72
N ASP A 8 -12.69 -20.79 -4.73
CA ASP A 8 -13.16 -19.40 -4.73
C ASP A 8 -11.98 -18.42 -4.77
N ALA A 9 -10.93 -18.67 -3.98
CA ALA A 9 -9.71 -17.87 -4.01
C ALA A 9 -9.03 -17.88 -5.38
N ARG A 10 -9.02 -19.03 -6.08
CA ARG A 10 -8.46 -19.12 -7.43
C ARG A 10 -9.24 -18.25 -8.41
N VAL A 11 -10.57 -18.32 -8.38
CA VAL A 11 -11.44 -17.48 -9.22
C VAL A 11 -11.16 -15.99 -8.99
N VAL A 12 -10.98 -15.57 -7.74
CA VAL A 12 -10.61 -14.18 -7.42
C VAL A 12 -9.23 -13.83 -7.97
N LEU A 13 -8.21 -14.67 -7.75
CA LEU A 13 -6.86 -14.40 -8.23
C LEU A 13 -6.79 -14.33 -9.76
N ASP A 14 -7.56 -15.15 -10.47
CA ASP A 14 -7.64 -15.15 -11.93
C ASP A 14 -8.28 -13.86 -12.49
N SER A 15 -8.98 -13.08 -11.66
CA SER A 15 -9.54 -11.78 -12.03
C SER A 15 -8.57 -10.60 -11.86
N LEU A 16 -7.40 -10.83 -11.27
CA LEU A 16 -6.41 -9.79 -11.01
C LEU A 16 -5.37 -9.73 -12.12
N ALA A 17 -4.96 -8.50 -12.48
CA ALA A 17 -3.74 -8.31 -13.23
C ALA A 17 -2.54 -8.53 -12.29
N ILE A 18 -1.69 -9.49 -12.61
CA ILE A 18 -0.46 -9.77 -11.85
C ILE A 18 0.70 -9.03 -12.50
N ILE A 19 1.40 -8.21 -11.71
CA ILE A 19 2.62 -7.53 -12.15
C ILE A 19 3.82 -8.41 -11.80
N THR A 20 4.66 -8.68 -12.80
CA THR A 20 5.94 -9.37 -12.60
C THR A 20 6.96 -8.38 -12.05
N VAL A 21 7.45 -8.62 -10.84
CA VAL A 21 8.53 -7.82 -10.24
C VAL A 21 9.84 -8.14 -10.95
N THR A 22 10.47 -7.11 -11.52
CA THR A 22 11.74 -7.26 -12.26
C THR A 22 12.94 -6.97 -11.35
N SER A 23 14.17 -7.24 -11.81
CA SER A 23 15.37 -6.82 -11.09
C SER A 23 15.43 -5.30 -10.92
N ALA A 24 14.98 -4.54 -11.93
CA ALA A 24 14.91 -3.08 -11.84
C ALA A 24 13.95 -2.63 -10.73
N THR A 25 12.79 -3.27 -10.59
CA THR A 25 11.84 -3.00 -9.50
C THR A 25 12.46 -3.29 -8.12
N HIS A 26 13.31 -4.33 -7.99
CA HIS A 26 14.03 -4.59 -6.73
C HIS A 26 15.10 -3.54 -6.45
N ASP A 27 15.83 -3.10 -7.47
CA ASP A 27 16.83 -2.04 -7.34
C ASP A 27 16.17 -0.72 -6.93
N ASP A 28 14.99 -0.42 -7.47
CA ASP A 28 14.19 0.75 -7.07
C ASP A 28 13.69 0.60 -5.63
N ALA A 29 13.18 -0.57 -5.25
CA ALA A 29 12.77 -0.85 -3.88
C ALA A 29 13.90 -0.64 -2.87
N ALA A 30 15.13 -0.97 -3.23
CA ALA A 30 16.30 -0.76 -2.37
C ALA A 30 16.70 0.72 -2.20
N ARG A 31 16.19 1.61 -3.03
CA ARG A 31 16.45 3.06 -2.99
C ARG A 31 15.31 3.86 -2.36
N LEU A 32 14.18 3.23 -2.04
CA LEU A 32 13.05 3.90 -1.41
C LEU A 32 13.34 4.23 0.05
N GLU A 33 12.78 5.34 0.48
CA GLU A 33 12.73 5.75 1.87
C GLU A 33 11.33 5.43 2.44
N PRO A 34 11.18 5.27 3.76
CA PRO A 34 12.25 5.21 4.75
C PRO A 34 13.05 3.89 4.63
N ALA A 35 14.37 3.95 4.83
CA ALA A 35 15.25 2.79 4.75
C ALA A 35 14.88 1.63 5.71
N GLU A 36 14.06 1.88 6.74
CA GLU A 36 13.57 0.84 7.66
C GLU A 36 12.32 0.09 7.17
N LEU A 37 11.89 0.32 5.92
CA LEU A 37 10.84 -0.49 5.29
C LEU A 37 11.24 -1.96 5.27
N ARG A 38 10.26 -2.83 5.55
CA ARG A 38 10.46 -4.27 5.36
C ARG A 38 10.56 -4.53 3.86
N SER A 39 11.35 -5.53 3.47
CA SER A 39 11.61 -5.80 2.05
C SER A 39 10.34 -5.99 1.21
N LEU A 40 9.30 -6.64 1.77
CA LEU A 40 8.03 -6.81 1.07
C LEU A 40 7.29 -5.48 0.88
N ASP A 41 7.31 -4.60 1.88
CA ASP A 41 6.67 -3.28 1.83
C ASP A 41 7.38 -2.39 0.81
N ALA A 42 8.72 -2.42 0.79
CA ALA A 42 9.53 -1.70 -0.19
C ALA A 42 9.23 -2.14 -1.64
N VAL A 43 9.09 -3.45 -1.89
CA VAL A 43 8.73 -3.95 -3.23
C VAL A 43 7.32 -3.52 -3.64
N HIS A 44 6.34 -3.58 -2.73
CA HIS A 44 4.98 -3.09 -3.05
C HIS A 44 4.95 -1.59 -3.33
N LEU A 45 5.69 -0.81 -2.55
CA LEU A 45 5.81 0.63 -2.75
C LEU A 45 6.52 0.96 -4.06
N ALA A 46 7.57 0.22 -4.42
CA ALA A 46 8.28 0.40 -5.70
C ALA A 46 7.36 0.17 -6.89
N VAL A 47 6.58 -0.91 -6.88
CA VAL A 47 5.58 -1.17 -7.94
C VAL A 47 4.52 -0.06 -7.98
N ALA A 48 4.06 0.42 -6.83
CA ALA A 48 3.08 1.51 -6.77
C ALA A 48 3.65 2.81 -7.37
N VAL A 49 4.91 3.15 -7.06
CA VAL A 49 5.61 4.31 -7.63
C VAL A 49 5.84 4.13 -9.14
N GLU A 50 6.24 2.93 -9.59
CA GLU A 50 6.46 2.59 -11.00
C GLU A 50 5.17 2.77 -11.84
N LEU A 51 4.01 2.42 -11.28
CA LEU A 51 2.71 2.60 -11.94
C LEU A 51 2.31 4.08 -12.11
N GLY A 52 2.80 4.97 -11.24
CA GLY A 52 2.57 6.42 -11.32
C GLY A 52 1.10 6.78 -11.53
N ASP A 53 0.82 7.57 -12.57
CA ASP A 53 -0.54 8.05 -12.90
C ASP A 53 -1.53 6.94 -13.27
N SER A 54 -1.05 5.73 -13.59
CA SER A 54 -1.93 4.57 -13.84
C SER A 54 -2.42 3.94 -12.53
N LEU A 55 -1.85 4.31 -11.39
CA LEU A 55 -2.26 3.83 -10.07
C LEU A 55 -3.48 4.60 -9.57
N GLY A 56 -4.62 3.92 -9.42
CA GLY A 56 -5.81 4.50 -8.79
C GLY A 56 -5.76 4.57 -7.26
N GLY A 57 -4.82 3.87 -6.63
CA GLY A 57 -4.61 3.85 -5.18
C GLY A 57 -4.03 2.52 -4.68
N LEU A 58 -3.46 2.53 -3.48
CA LEU A 58 -2.93 1.35 -2.80
C LEU A 58 -3.93 0.82 -1.77
N VAL A 59 -4.39 -0.42 -1.96
CA VAL A 59 -5.24 -1.09 -0.98
C VAL A 59 -4.36 -1.87 0.00
N THR A 60 -4.37 -1.49 1.28
CA THR A 60 -3.61 -2.22 2.31
C THR A 60 -4.30 -2.17 3.67
N TYR A 61 -4.10 -3.23 4.45
CA TYR A 61 -4.47 -3.26 5.87
C TYR A 61 -3.27 -2.99 6.80
N ASP A 62 -2.05 -2.94 6.25
CA ASP A 62 -0.84 -2.67 7.01
C ASP A 62 -0.65 -1.16 7.14
N HIS A 63 -0.63 -0.68 8.38
CA HIS A 63 -0.52 0.75 8.68
C HIS A 63 0.82 1.34 8.27
N ARG A 64 1.91 0.57 8.37
CA ARG A 64 3.25 1.06 8.06
C ARG A 64 3.42 1.22 6.56
N LEU A 65 2.91 0.26 5.78
CA LEU A 65 2.88 0.38 4.32
C LEU A 65 1.95 1.54 3.89
N ALA A 66 0.82 1.74 4.57
CA ALA A 66 -0.07 2.87 4.31
C ALA A 66 0.62 4.23 4.54
N GLU A 67 1.32 4.39 5.65
CA GLU A 67 2.08 5.61 5.98
C GLU A 67 3.18 5.88 4.95
N ALA A 68 3.92 4.83 4.56
CA ALA A 68 4.97 4.93 3.55
C ALA A 68 4.41 5.30 2.17
N ALA A 69 3.32 4.68 1.73
CA ALA A 69 2.69 5.05 0.46
C ALA A 69 2.19 6.50 0.48
N ALA A 70 1.58 6.94 1.58
CA ALA A 70 1.12 8.32 1.72
C ALA A 70 2.25 9.35 1.71
N SER A 71 3.46 9.03 2.21
CA SER A 71 4.61 9.94 2.13
C SER A 71 5.11 10.15 0.69
N TYR A 72 4.79 9.22 -0.22
CA TYR A 72 5.01 9.32 -1.68
C TYR A 72 3.82 9.95 -2.42
N GLY A 73 2.80 10.43 -1.70
CA GLY A 73 1.61 11.04 -2.30
C GLY A 73 0.62 10.04 -2.91
N ILE A 74 0.77 8.73 -2.62
CA ILE A 74 -0.13 7.69 -3.12
C ILE A 74 -1.39 7.65 -2.25
N GLU A 75 -2.56 7.63 -2.90
CA GLU A 75 -3.84 7.44 -2.21
C GLU A 75 -3.93 6.02 -1.62
N VAL A 76 -4.32 5.91 -0.35
CA VAL A 76 -4.43 4.62 0.35
C VAL A 76 -5.87 4.32 0.74
N VAL A 77 -6.29 3.08 0.48
CA VAL A 77 -7.60 2.56 0.86
C VAL A 77 -7.42 1.37 1.80
N ALA A 78 -8.07 1.41 2.96
CA ALA A 78 -8.06 0.31 3.92
C ALA A 78 -9.49 -0.23 4.12
N PRO A 79 -9.85 -1.40 3.56
CA PRO A 79 -11.23 -1.93 3.64
C PRO A 79 -11.68 -2.27 5.07
N ARG A 80 -10.73 -2.36 6.01
CA ARG A 80 -10.94 -2.43 7.46
C ARG A 80 -10.24 -1.22 8.08
N TRP A 81 -11.01 -0.17 8.23
CA TRP A 81 -11.05 0.54 9.50
C TRP A 81 -12.48 0.49 9.99
N SER A 82 -12.90 -0.65 10.56
CA SER A 82 -14.25 -0.70 11.14
C SER A 82 -14.28 0.21 12.36
N ALA A 83 -14.85 1.39 12.16
CA ALA A 83 -15.37 2.25 13.21
C ALA A 83 -16.42 1.46 14.00
N ARG A 84 -16.00 0.69 15.00
CA ARG A 84 -16.84 0.49 16.18
C ARG A 84 -16.70 1.75 17.05
N GLY A 85 -17.29 2.83 16.58
CA GLY A 85 -17.34 4.11 17.27
C GLY A 85 -17.36 5.30 16.31
N ALA A 86 -18.55 5.87 16.13
CA ALA A 86 -18.84 7.18 15.54
C ALA A 86 -18.76 7.32 14.01
N ALA A 87 -19.94 7.12 13.40
CA ALA A 87 -20.51 7.94 12.32
C ALA A 87 -19.53 8.83 11.54
N ARG A 88 -18.87 8.28 10.52
CA ARG A 88 -18.34 9.02 9.37
C ARG A 88 -18.59 8.15 8.14
N GLY A 89 -19.10 8.76 7.06
CA GLY A 89 -19.52 8.09 5.82
C GLY A 89 -18.39 7.36 5.09
N PRO A 90 -18.55 6.99 3.81
CA PRO A 90 -17.49 6.36 3.02
C PRO A 90 -16.39 7.41 2.77
N GLY A 91 -15.50 7.57 3.74
CA GLY A 91 -14.51 8.62 3.79
C GLY A 91 -13.12 8.02 3.64
N PHE A 92 -12.51 8.33 2.51
CA PHE A 92 -11.10 8.69 2.41
C PHE A 92 -10.54 9.16 3.76
N PHE A 93 -9.55 8.44 4.28
CA PHE A 93 -8.78 8.86 5.43
C PHE A 93 -7.49 9.48 4.92
N PRO A 94 -7.36 10.82 4.92
CA PRO A 94 -6.05 11.41 4.73
C PRO A 94 -5.17 10.95 5.88
N VAL A 95 -4.01 10.38 5.56
CA VAL A 95 -2.93 10.22 6.53
C VAL A 95 -2.59 11.63 7.02
N PRO A 96 -2.66 11.93 8.34
CA PRO A 96 -2.27 13.24 8.82
C PRO A 96 -0.81 13.48 8.41
N ALA A 97 -0.53 14.62 7.77
CA ALA A 97 0.82 15.02 7.42
C ALA A 97 1.69 14.94 8.69
N GLY A 98 2.49 13.88 8.80
CA GLY A 98 3.48 13.74 9.85
C GLY A 98 4.43 14.91 9.72
N GLY A 99 4.45 15.77 10.74
CA GLY A 99 5.43 16.84 10.83
C GLY A 99 6.83 16.23 10.75
N GLY A 100 7.53 16.51 9.65
CA GLY A 100 8.96 16.22 9.55
C GLY A 100 9.73 16.92 10.67
N PRO A 101 10.93 16.44 11.01
CA PRO A 101 11.76 17.12 12.01
C PRO A 101 12.01 18.55 11.53
N GLY A 102 11.58 19.53 12.32
CA GLY A 102 11.81 20.95 12.05
C GLY A 102 13.30 21.27 11.94
N PRO A 103 13.68 22.42 11.35
CA PRO A 103 15.08 22.74 11.11
C PRO A 103 15.83 22.79 12.45
N VAL A 104 16.89 21.98 12.53
CA VAL A 104 17.93 22.10 13.55
C VAL A 104 18.51 23.51 13.47
N ARG A 105 18.29 24.29 14.53
CA ARG A 105 18.93 25.59 14.75
C ARG A 105 20.35 25.39 15.24
#